data_AF-I1YIJ3-F1
#
_entry.id   AF-I1YIJ3-F1
#
_cell.length_a   1.000
_cell.length_b   1.000
_cell.length_c   1.000
_cell.angle_alpha   90.00
_cell.angle_beta   90.00
_cell.angle_gamma   90.00
#
_symmetry.space_group_name_H-M   'P 1'
#
loop_
_entity.id
_entity.type
_entity.pdbx_description
1 polymer ?
#
loop_
_entity_poly.entity_id
_entity_poly.type
_entity_poly.pdbx_seq_one_letter_code
_entity_poly.pdbx_strand_id
1 'polypeptide(L)'
;MLTGCTFFQQQTTSTQSAVTLEPGPDANQETNTQITEPERDAFSDLKDAQTVRDLFAQDYIDPLTQYLKTHADQTNLSASIKLVKAERDRRCQVIAKEYDNRPVTAESVARYQSGYQFSCPAEVSAYAARLEPTDQDSTVANESESLSSENNATTSSTPSAELEKCYLLTSIKNYSAAIKTCEPLAAAGDTAAQYQMAKILNALYRYDEAISWAEKAAPASADSSFLLATLYARGQGTSQDLNKANYWYQKAAESGHPEAIKLLEKKATTEVIP
;
A
#
# COMPACT_ATOMS: atom_id res chain seq x y z
N MET A 1 -29.09 5.15 -73.04
CA MET A 1 -29.09 6.44 -72.32
C MET A 1 -28.57 6.19 -70.92
N LEU A 2 -27.68 7.07 -70.46
CA LEU A 2 -27.14 7.23 -69.10
C LEU A 2 -26.11 6.17 -68.65
N THR A 3 -24.96 6.47 -68.03
CA THR A 3 -24.08 7.64 -67.92
C THR A 3 -22.77 7.06 -67.38
N GLY A 4 -21.62 7.39 -67.98
CA GLY A 4 -20.32 6.92 -67.53
C GLY A 4 -19.88 7.58 -66.22
N CYS A 5 -19.15 6.85 -65.38
CA CYS A 5 -18.30 7.41 -64.34
C CYS A 5 -16.85 6.99 -64.63
N THR A 6 -16.08 7.96 -65.12
CA THR A 6 -14.63 7.92 -65.27
C THR A 6 -13.97 8.05 -63.90
N PHE A 7 -13.19 7.05 -63.48
CA PHE A 7 -12.32 7.19 -62.31
C PHE A 7 -10.95 7.71 -62.76
N PHE A 8 -10.60 8.87 -62.23
CA PHE A 8 -9.44 9.67 -62.58
C PHE A 8 -8.21 9.16 -61.81
N GLN A 9 -7.17 8.76 -62.54
CA GLN A 9 -5.83 8.57 -61.96
C GLN A 9 -5.22 9.94 -61.69
N GLN A 10 -4.76 10.18 -60.46
CA GLN A 10 -3.67 11.12 -60.21
C GLN A 10 -2.57 10.40 -59.44
N GLN A 11 -1.46 10.20 -60.15
CA GLN A 11 -0.14 10.04 -59.58
C GLN A 11 0.22 11.34 -58.87
N THR A 12 0.67 11.27 -57.62
CA THR A 12 1.43 12.34 -56.99
C THR A 12 2.79 11.80 -56.58
N THR A 13 3.79 12.55 -57.00
CA THR A 13 5.22 12.30 -56.88
C THR A 13 5.74 12.59 -55.48
N SER A 14 6.64 11.71 -55.04
CA SER A 14 7.83 11.96 -54.20
C SER A 14 7.96 13.32 -53.53
N THR A 15 8.03 13.31 -52.20
CA THR A 15 9.10 13.98 -51.44
C THR A 15 9.23 13.27 -50.09
N GLN A 16 10.26 12.44 -49.97
CA GLN A 16 10.75 11.95 -48.67
C GLN A 16 11.21 13.16 -47.84
N SER A 17 10.50 13.43 -46.75
CA SER A 17 11.09 14.12 -45.61
C SER A 17 11.37 13.07 -44.56
N ALA A 18 12.65 12.78 -44.36
CA ALA A 18 13.14 12.00 -43.24
C ALA A 18 12.81 12.79 -41.96
N VAL A 19 11.74 12.41 -41.28
CA VAL A 19 11.50 12.81 -39.90
C VAL A 19 12.31 11.84 -39.05
N THR A 20 13.45 12.33 -38.55
CA THR A 20 14.17 11.72 -37.45
C THR A 20 13.19 11.67 -36.28
N LEU A 21 12.62 10.49 -36.01
CA LEU A 21 11.90 10.24 -34.77
C LEU A 21 12.96 10.19 -33.67
N GLU A 22 13.09 11.31 -32.94
CA GLU A 22 13.79 11.33 -31.67
C GLU A 22 13.15 10.27 -30.74
N PRO A 23 13.95 9.45 -30.03
CA PRO A 23 13.39 8.53 -29.06
C PRO A 23 12.63 9.33 -28.00
N GLY A 24 11.32 9.05 -27.89
CA GLY A 24 10.45 9.65 -26.87
C GLY A 24 11.01 9.43 -25.47
N PRO A 25 10.69 10.33 -24.52
CA PRO A 25 11.29 10.30 -23.20
C PRO A 25 11.00 8.97 -22.52
N ASP A 26 12.09 8.29 -22.19
CA ASP A 26 12.16 7.07 -21.41
C ASP A 26 11.29 7.22 -20.15
N ALA A 27 10.37 6.27 -19.94
CA ALA A 27 9.46 6.22 -18.79
C ALA A 27 10.18 5.74 -17.51
N ASN A 28 11.38 6.29 -17.28
CA ASN A 28 12.14 6.26 -16.05
C ASN A 28 12.48 7.72 -15.69
N GLN A 29 11.45 8.56 -15.51
CA GLN A 29 11.59 9.61 -14.52
C GLN A 29 11.40 8.94 -13.16
N GLU A 30 12.51 8.41 -12.67
CA GLU A 30 12.83 8.52 -11.26
C GLU A 30 12.25 9.85 -10.77
N THR A 31 11.28 9.81 -9.86
CA THR A 31 11.17 10.89 -8.89
C THR A 31 12.43 10.77 -8.02
N ASN A 32 13.56 11.12 -8.62
CA ASN A 32 14.74 11.58 -7.94
C ASN A 32 14.30 12.89 -7.29
N THR A 33 13.65 12.75 -6.14
CA THR A 33 13.65 13.79 -5.13
C THR A 33 15.12 14.00 -4.85
N GLN A 34 15.73 14.95 -5.57
CA GLN A 34 17.11 15.35 -5.32
C GLN A 34 17.17 15.70 -3.85
N ILE A 35 17.76 14.77 -3.08
CA ILE A 35 18.08 14.96 -1.69
C ILE A 35 19.00 16.17 -1.68
N THR A 36 18.47 17.30 -1.22
CA THR A 36 19.26 18.53 -1.13
C THR A 36 20.47 18.25 -0.24
N GLU A 37 21.63 18.82 -0.56
CA GLU A 37 22.86 18.61 0.23
C GLU A 37 22.69 18.65 1.77
N PRO A 38 21.81 19.49 2.38
CA PRO A 38 21.58 19.45 3.83
C PRO A 38 20.90 18.18 4.37
N GLU A 39 20.15 17.41 3.56
CA GLU A 39 19.54 16.14 4.01
C GLU A 39 20.55 14.97 4.00
N ARG A 40 21.63 15.07 3.21
CA ARG A 40 22.69 14.05 3.15
C ARG A 40 23.48 13.95 4.47
N ASP A 41 23.59 15.05 5.20
CA ASP A 41 24.30 15.13 6.48
C ASP A 41 23.44 14.75 7.69
N ALA A 42 22.11 14.84 7.60
CA ALA A 42 21.24 14.59 8.76
C ALA A 42 21.23 13.12 9.21
N PHE A 43 21.59 12.19 8.32
CA PHE A 43 21.57 10.75 8.58
C PHE A 43 22.95 10.12 8.74
N SER A 44 24.04 10.84 8.44
CA SER A 44 25.39 10.27 8.36
C SER A 44 25.89 9.71 9.71
N ASP A 45 25.48 10.34 10.82
CA ASP A 45 25.87 9.96 12.17
C ASP A 45 24.93 8.93 12.83
N LEU A 46 23.88 8.49 12.14
CA LEU A 46 22.92 7.53 12.70
C LEU A 46 23.44 6.10 12.61
N LYS A 47 23.29 5.35 13.71
CA LYS A 47 23.70 3.94 13.78
C LYS A 47 22.90 3.05 12.81
N ASP A 48 21.67 3.42 12.52
CA ASP A 48 20.73 2.73 11.63
C ASP A 48 20.31 3.63 10.45
N ALA A 49 21.26 4.44 9.95
CA ALA A 49 21.03 5.43 8.90
C ALA A 49 20.24 4.89 7.70
N GLN A 50 20.55 3.68 7.22
CA GLN A 50 19.85 3.09 6.08
C GLN A 50 18.38 2.81 6.40
N THR A 51 18.12 2.22 7.56
CA THR A 51 16.74 1.98 8.04
C THR A 51 15.95 3.28 8.13
N VAL A 52 16.55 4.35 8.65
CA VAL A 52 15.87 5.66 8.73
C VAL A 52 15.63 6.26 7.34
N ARG A 53 16.58 6.15 6.41
CA ARG A 53 16.36 6.61 5.01
C ARG A 53 15.22 5.85 4.36
N ASP A 54 15.18 4.53 4.52
CA ASP A 54 14.13 3.69 3.96
C ASP A 54 12.76 4.03 4.58
N LEU A 55 12.72 4.34 5.87
CA LEU A 55 11.52 4.84 6.55
C LEU A 55 11.02 6.16 5.96
N PHE A 56 11.93 7.09 5.65
CA PHE A 56 11.58 8.43 5.17
C PHE A 56 11.19 8.44 3.68
N ALA A 57 11.78 7.55 2.88
CA ALA A 57 11.47 7.40 1.46
C ALA A 57 10.04 6.91 1.17
N GLN A 58 9.33 6.46 2.19
CA GLN A 58 7.94 6.01 2.10
C GLN A 58 6.97 7.17 2.35
N ASP A 59 5.73 7.03 1.88
CA ASP A 59 4.63 7.96 2.19
C ASP A 59 3.85 7.58 3.47
N TYR A 60 4.19 6.46 4.10
CA TYR A 60 3.38 5.85 5.18
C TYR A 60 3.76 6.38 6.57
N ILE A 61 2.78 6.47 7.49
CA ILE A 61 3.01 6.90 8.87
C ILE A 61 3.19 5.69 9.82
N ASP A 62 2.49 4.58 9.55
CA ASP A 62 2.53 3.36 10.38
C ASP A 62 3.96 2.81 10.62
N PRO A 63 4.84 2.72 9.60
CA PRO A 63 6.22 2.28 9.81
C PRO A 63 7.00 3.17 10.78
N LEU A 64 6.81 4.49 10.72
CA LEU A 64 7.46 5.45 11.63
C LEU A 64 6.97 5.22 13.06
N THR A 65 5.66 5.06 13.24
CA THR A 65 5.05 4.76 14.54
C THR A 65 5.54 3.44 15.10
N GLN A 66 5.60 2.40 14.27
CA GLN A 66 6.09 1.08 14.68
C GLN A 66 7.55 1.16 15.12
N TYR A 67 8.41 1.83 14.34
CA TYR A 67 9.81 2.05 14.70
C TYR A 67 9.94 2.72 16.07
N LEU A 68 9.16 3.78 16.35
CA LEU A 68 9.21 4.47 17.64
C LEU A 68 8.78 3.56 18.79
N LYS A 69 7.79 2.69 18.57
CA LYS A 69 7.34 1.73 19.58
C LYS A 69 8.37 0.64 19.87
N THR A 70 9.03 0.10 18.84
CA THR A 70 9.98 -1.01 19.00
C THR A 70 11.32 -0.57 19.57
N HIS A 71 11.71 0.70 19.36
CA HIS A 71 13.01 1.23 19.75
C HIS A 71 12.94 2.22 20.92
N ALA A 72 11.78 2.42 21.56
CA ALA A 72 11.55 3.48 22.56
C ALA A 72 12.62 3.54 23.67
N ASP A 73 13.10 2.38 24.12
CA ASP A 73 14.05 2.26 25.23
C ASP A 73 15.53 2.19 24.77
N GLN A 74 15.79 2.23 23.47
CA GLN A 74 17.13 2.11 22.90
C GLN A 74 17.85 3.45 22.88
N THR A 75 18.59 3.75 23.96
CA THR A 75 19.34 5.00 24.12
C THR A 75 20.34 5.26 23.00
N ASN A 76 20.93 4.20 22.43
CA ASN A 76 21.85 4.27 21.30
C ASN A 76 21.18 4.64 19.97
N LEU A 77 19.84 4.67 19.89
CA LEU A 77 19.07 5.13 18.74
C LEU A 77 18.33 6.46 19.03
N SER A 78 18.68 7.16 20.11
CA SER A 78 18.00 8.40 20.52
C SER A 78 17.94 9.48 19.42
N ALA A 79 19.00 9.62 18.61
CA ALA A 79 19.02 10.52 17.47
C ALA A 79 18.02 10.09 16.37
N SER A 80 18.01 8.81 16.01
CA SER A 80 17.08 8.22 15.04
C SER A 80 15.63 8.34 15.51
N ILE A 81 15.35 8.00 16.77
CA ILE A 81 14.03 8.16 17.40
C ILE A 81 13.54 9.61 17.31
N LYS A 82 14.42 10.59 17.57
CA LYS A 82 14.08 12.01 17.47
C LYS A 82 13.68 12.40 16.04
N LEU A 83 14.45 11.97 15.05
CA LEU A 83 14.16 12.26 13.64
C LEU A 83 12.88 11.59 13.17
N VAL A 84 12.74 10.28 13.41
CA VAL A 84 11.55 9.50 13.04
C VAL A 84 10.29 10.07 13.71
N LYS A 85 10.38 10.50 14.97
CA LYS A 85 9.27 11.15 15.67
C LYS A 85 8.87 12.47 14.99
N ALA A 86 9.85 13.31 14.65
CA ALA A 86 9.58 14.57 13.98
C ALA A 86 8.90 14.36 12.61
N GLU A 87 9.35 13.37 11.84
CA GLU A 87 8.75 13.05 10.54
C GLU A 87 7.34 12.46 10.68
N ARG A 88 7.12 11.56 11.64
CA ARG A 88 5.77 11.05 11.95
C ARG A 88 4.83 12.19 12.31
N ASP A 89 5.24 13.06 13.23
CA ASP A 89 4.43 14.19 13.70
C ASP A 89 4.14 15.16 12.54
N ARG A 90 5.11 15.43 11.66
CA ARG A 90 4.90 16.23 10.44
C ARG A 90 3.82 15.63 9.54
N ARG A 91 3.89 14.32 9.25
CA ARG A 91 2.90 13.64 8.41
C ARG A 91 1.51 13.63 9.07
N CYS A 92 1.45 13.39 10.37
CA CYS A 92 0.20 13.46 11.13
C CYS A 92 -0.45 14.85 11.06
N GLN A 93 0.34 15.92 11.14
CA GLN A 93 -0.17 17.29 11.00
C GLN A 93 -0.72 17.60 9.61
N VAL A 94 -0.12 17.05 8.54
CA VAL A 94 -0.66 17.20 7.18
C VAL A 94 -2.05 16.56 7.09
N ILE A 95 -2.20 15.35 7.62
CA ILE A 95 -3.50 14.66 7.67
C ILE A 95 -4.50 15.42 8.54
N ALA A 96 -4.09 15.92 9.71
CA ALA A 96 -4.96 16.69 10.59
C ALA A 96 -5.55 17.93 9.89
N LYS A 97 -4.74 18.65 9.12
CA LYS A 97 -5.21 19.79 8.31
C LYS A 97 -6.25 19.39 7.26
N GLU A 98 -6.13 18.19 6.68
CA GLU A 98 -7.14 17.68 5.76
C GLU A 98 -8.47 17.43 6.48
N TYR A 99 -8.42 16.85 7.68
CA TYR A 99 -9.61 16.59 8.50
C TYR A 99 -10.22 17.86 9.08
N ASP A 100 -9.42 18.88 9.40
CA ASP A 100 -9.92 20.19 9.87
C ASP A 100 -10.90 20.84 8.87
N ASN A 101 -10.80 20.51 7.58
CA ASN A 101 -11.69 21.00 6.53
C ASN A 101 -12.93 20.11 6.30
N ARG A 102 -13.09 19.02 7.06
CA ARG A 102 -14.21 18.07 6.95
C ARG A 102 -15.24 18.31 8.07
N PRO A 103 -16.55 18.18 7.78
CA PRO A 103 -17.57 18.22 8.82
C PRO A 103 -17.29 17.18 9.92
N VAL A 104 -17.36 17.60 11.17
CA VAL A 104 -17.19 16.70 12.32
C VAL A 104 -18.51 15.95 12.54
N THR A 105 -18.53 14.67 12.20
CA THR A 105 -19.68 13.77 12.35
C THR A 105 -19.19 12.45 12.94
N ALA A 106 -20.10 11.62 13.47
CA ALA A 106 -19.73 10.29 13.95
C ALA A 106 -19.03 9.46 12.84
N GLU A 107 -19.47 9.60 11.59
CA GLU A 107 -18.83 8.92 10.44
C GLU A 107 -17.42 9.44 10.16
N SER A 108 -17.22 10.77 10.14
CA SER A 108 -15.89 11.33 9.87
C SER A 108 -14.90 11.04 11.01
N VAL A 109 -15.37 11.02 12.25
CA VAL A 109 -14.60 10.56 13.41
C VAL A 109 -14.22 9.09 13.28
N ALA A 110 -15.17 8.21 12.94
CA ALA A 110 -14.89 6.79 12.72
C ALA A 110 -13.92 6.56 11.56
N ARG A 111 -14.03 7.35 10.48
CA ARG A 111 -13.08 7.32 9.36
C ARG A 111 -11.67 7.74 9.79
N TYR A 112 -11.55 8.81 10.60
CA TYR A 112 -10.25 9.26 11.09
C TYR A 112 -9.62 8.23 12.03
N GLN A 113 -10.42 7.72 12.98
CA GLN A 113 -10.00 6.68 13.91
C GLN A 113 -9.57 5.42 13.20
N SER A 114 -10.34 4.94 12.22
CA SER A 114 -9.93 3.77 11.44
C SER A 114 -8.59 4.06 10.79
N GLY A 115 -8.45 5.07 9.93
CA GLY A 115 -7.22 5.29 9.15
C GLY A 115 -5.95 5.61 9.96
N TYR A 116 -6.06 6.32 11.09
CA TYR A 116 -4.91 7.00 11.69
C TYR A 116 -4.77 6.86 13.20
N GLN A 117 -5.66 6.13 13.91
CA GLN A 117 -5.61 6.02 15.37
C GLN A 117 -4.28 5.44 15.90
N PHE A 118 -3.67 4.51 15.17
CA PHE A 118 -2.37 3.96 15.55
C PHE A 118 -1.25 5.00 15.41
N SER A 119 -1.24 5.70 14.29
CA SER A 119 -0.12 6.56 13.89
C SER A 119 -0.19 7.98 14.43
N CYS A 120 -1.38 8.55 14.50
CA CYS A 120 -1.66 9.94 14.87
C CYS A 120 -2.71 10.01 16.00
N PRO A 121 -2.51 9.31 17.14
CA PRO A 121 -3.54 9.19 18.17
C PRO A 121 -3.93 10.54 18.77
N ALA A 122 -3.00 11.49 18.86
CA ALA A 122 -3.26 12.82 19.44
C ALA A 122 -4.17 13.65 18.52
N GLU A 123 -3.86 13.69 17.23
CA GLU A 123 -4.63 14.42 16.22
C GLU A 123 -6.03 13.83 16.06
N VAL A 124 -6.13 12.49 16.01
CA VAL A 124 -7.42 11.80 15.96
C VAL A 124 -8.28 12.11 17.19
N SER A 125 -7.69 12.06 18.39
CA SER A 125 -8.40 12.39 19.63
C SER A 125 -8.84 13.85 19.65
N ALA A 126 -8.01 14.77 19.18
CA ALA A 126 -8.33 16.19 19.12
C ALA A 126 -9.46 16.50 18.13
N TYR A 127 -9.54 15.78 17.01
CA TYR A 127 -10.66 15.89 16.06
C TYR A 127 -11.94 15.30 16.64
N ALA A 128 -11.87 14.10 17.23
CA ALA A 128 -13.01 13.42 17.83
C ALA A 128 -13.65 14.23 18.98
N ALA A 129 -12.84 14.94 19.76
CA ALA A 129 -13.30 15.81 20.84
C ALA A 129 -14.16 16.99 20.38
N ARG A 130 -14.19 17.31 19.08
CA ARG A 130 -15.02 18.38 18.49
C ARG A 130 -16.42 17.88 18.12
N LEU A 131 -16.67 16.57 18.22
CA LEU A 131 -17.99 16.02 17.97
C LEU A 131 -18.89 16.41 19.15
N GLU A 132 -19.81 17.33 18.91
CA GLU A 132 -20.80 17.71 19.92
C GLU A 132 -21.60 16.46 20.34
N PRO A 133 -21.91 16.30 21.64
CA PRO A 133 -22.87 15.31 22.07
C PRO A 133 -24.19 15.61 21.36
N THR A 134 -24.67 14.71 20.53
CA THR A 134 -26.02 14.83 19.99
C THR A 134 -27.01 14.82 21.14
N ASP A 135 -27.67 15.95 21.37
CA ASP A 135 -28.91 16.04 22.15
C ASP A 135 -30.00 15.22 21.42
N GLN A 136 -29.97 13.90 21.61
CA GLN A 136 -31.07 12.99 21.31
C GLN A 136 -31.75 12.63 22.64
N ASP A 137 -32.28 13.65 23.31
CA ASP A 137 -33.37 13.52 24.26
C ASP A 137 -34.18 14.84 24.25
N SER A 138 -35.22 14.91 23.40
CA SER A 138 -36.49 15.65 23.62
C SER A 138 -37.38 15.73 22.37
N THR A 139 -38.45 14.92 22.41
CA THR A 139 -39.78 15.09 21.75
C THR A 139 -39.86 14.84 20.23
N VAL A 140 -40.72 13.95 19.69
CA VAL A 140 -42.15 13.72 19.98
C VAL A 140 -42.52 12.22 19.85
N ALA A 141 -43.41 11.78 20.73
CA ALA A 141 -43.99 10.45 20.84
C ALA A 141 -45.05 10.09 19.76
N ASN A 142 -45.32 8.78 19.69
CA ASN A 142 -46.28 7.97 18.90
C ASN A 142 -45.66 7.36 17.63
N GLU A 143 -45.58 6.04 17.46
CA GLU A 143 -46.49 4.98 17.91
C GLU A 143 -45.75 3.78 18.52
N SER A 144 -46.41 3.20 19.52
CA SER A 144 -46.14 1.93 20.17
C SER A 144 -46.31 0.74 19.22
N GLU A 145 -45.31 -0.15 19.14
CA GLU A 145 -45.57 -1.59 19.17
C GLU A 145 -44.34 -2.47 19.49
N SER A 146 -44.55 -3.28 20.53
CA SER A 146 -43.89 -4.55 20.88
C SER A 146 -42.40 -4.60 21.23
N LEU A 147 -42.19 -4.85 22.53
CA LEU A 147 -41.07 -5.56 23.14
C LEU A 147 -40.71 -6.86 22.39
N SER A 148 -39.42 -7.04 22.09
CA SER A 148 -38.68 -8.22 22.59
C SER A 148 -37.17 -8.10 22.38
N SER A 149 -36.47 -8.38 23.49
CA SER A 149 -35.08 -8.86 23.64
C SER A 149 -33.93 -7.95 23.23
N GLU A 150 -33.31 -7.38 24.26
CA GLU A 150 -31.87 -7.23 24.38
C GLU A 150 -31.15 -8.47 23.83
N ASN A 151 -30.30 -8.28 22.83
CA ASN A 151 -29.19 -9.18 22.57
C ASN A 151 -27.95 -8.35 22.27
N ASN A 152 -27.00 -8.48 23.19
CA ASN A 152 -25.59 -8.14 23.08
C ASN A 152 -25.05 -8.53 21.70
N ALA A 153 -24.92 -7.56 20.80
CA ALA A 153 -24.36 -7.77 19.48
C ALA A 153 -22.83 -7.84 19.59
N THR A 154 -22.34 -9.01 20.02
CA THR A 154 -21.17 -9.58 19.37
C THR A 154 -21.59 -9.78 17.92
N THR A 155 -21.28 -8.80 17.07
CA THR A 155 -21.50 -8.91 15.63
C THR A 155 -20.68 -10.09 15.15
N SER A 156 -21.34 -11.24 14.98
CA SER A 156 -20.88 -12.36 14.17
C SER A 156 -20.78 -11.86 12.72
N SER A 157 -19.71 -11.14 12.41
CA SER A 157 -19.35 -10.84 11.03
C SER A 157 -19.12 -12.16 10.31
N THR A 158 -19.75 -12.33 9.15
CA THR A 158 -19.49 -13.50 8.31
C THR A 158 -18.03 -13.46 7.86
N PRO A 159 -17.37 -14.63 7.64
CA PRO A 159 -15.99 -14.66 7.16
C PRO A 159 -15.76 -13.80 5.90
N SER A 160 -16.78 -13.69 5.02
CA SER A 160 -16.75 -12.82 3.84
C SER A 160 -16.65 -11.33 4.20
N ALA A 161 -17.42 -10.85 5.18
CA ALA A 161 -17.40 -9.45 5.59
C ALA A 161 -16.08 -9.07 6.28
N GLU A 162 -15.48 -10.00 7.03
CA GLU A 162 -14.16 -9.78 7.65
C GLU A 162 -13.04 -9.73 6.61
N LEU A 163 -13.12 -10.58 5.57
CA LEU A 163 -12.16 -10.56 4.47
C LEU A 163 -12.24 -9.25 3.67
N GLU A 164 -13.45 -8.77 3.37
CA GLU A 164 -13.66 -7.47 2.72
C GLU A 164 -13.07 -6.33 3.57
N LYS A 165 -13.27 -6.37 4.89
CA LYS A 165 -12.68 -5.41 5.81
C LYS A 165 -11.14 -5.49 5.83
N CYS A 166 -10.57 -6.70 5.86
CA CYS A 166 -9.12 -6.92 5.75
C CYS A 166 -8.55 -6.27 4.47
N TYR A 167 -9.19 -6.52 3.32
CA TYR A 167 -8.80 -5.93 2.03
C TYR A 167 -8.91 -4.40 2.02
N LEU A 168 -10.02 -3.85 2.52
CA LEU A 168 -10.25 -2.41 2.58
C LEU A 168 -9.18 -1.73 3.43
N LEU A 169 -8.92 -2.23 4.63
CA LEU A 169 -7.93 -1.68 5.56
C LEU A 169 -6.52 -1.72 4.96
N THR A 170 -6.18 -2.80 4.26
CA THR A 170 -4.90 -2.93 3.55
C THR A 170 -4.78 -1.92 2.41
N SER A 171 -5.87 -1.71 1.66
CA SER A 171 -5.92 -0.79 0.52
C SER A 171 -5.81 0.67 0.93
N ILE A 172 -6.42 1.05 2.06
CA ILE A 172 -6.23 2.37 2.67
C ILE A 172 -4.96 2.48 3.52
N LYS A 173 -4.11 1.44 3.50
CA LYS A 173 -2.78 1.40 4.13
C LYS A 173 -2.82 1.58 5.65
N ASN A 174 -3.95 1.24 6.27
CA ASN A 174 -4.10 1.15 7.70
C ASN A 174 -3.62 -0.21 8.19
N TYR A 175 -2.31 -0.40 8.14
CA TYR A 175 -1.68 -1.70 8.35
C TYR A 175 -1.88 -2.22 9.77
N SER A 176 -1.92 -1.34 10.76
CA SER A 176 -2.18 -1.73 12.15
C SER A 176 -3.54 -2.40 12.36
N ALA A 177 -4.62 -1.85 11.79
CA ALA A 177 -5.95 -2.46 11.87
C ALA A 177 -6.12 -3.60 10.86
N ALA A 178 -5.47 -3.50 9.70
CA ALA A 178 -5.45 -4.55 8.70
C ALA A 178 -4.88 -5.83 9.28
N ILE A 179 -3.71 -5.80 9.95
CA ILE A 179 -3.14 -6.99 10.61
C ILE A 179 -4.14 -7.63 11.57
N LYS A 180 -4.74 -6.84 12.48
CA LYS A 180 -5.71 -7.36 13.45
C LYS A 180 -6.92 -8.05 12.80
N THR A 181 -7.30 -7.59 11.60
CA THR A 181 -8.44 -8.13 10.86
C THR A 181 -8.04 -9.32 9.98
N CYS A 182 -6.89 -9.24 9.31
CA CYS A 182 -6.41 -10.25 8.37
C CYS A 182 -5.80 -11.48 9.05
N GLU A 183 -5.14 -11.31 10.21
CA GLU A 183 -4.41 -12.38 10.90
C GLU A 183 -5.26 -13.60 11.25
N PRO A 184 -6.45 -13.49 11.88
CA PRO A 184 -7.25 -14.67 12.20
C PRO A 184 -7.72 -15.41 10.93
N LEU A 185 -8.06 -14.68 9.86
CA LEU A 185 -8.46 -15.26 8.57
C LEU A 185 -7.28 -15.99 7.91
N ALA A 186 -6.11 -15.36 7.89
CA ALA A 186 -4.89 -15.93 7.33
C ALA A 186 -4.47 -17.19 8.10
N ALA A 187 -4.58 -17.17 9.43
CA ALA A 187 -4.31 -18.31 10.32
C ALA A 187 -5.33 -19.44 10.10
N ALA A 188 -6.57 -19.13 9.75
CA ALA A 188 -7.61 -20.09 9.37
C ALA A 188 -7.40 -20.70 7.97
N GLY A 189 -6.41 -20.23 7.20
CA GLY A 189 -6.08 -20.77 5.88
C GLY A 189 -6.65 -19.98 4.71
N ASP A 190 -7.27 -18.82 4.93
CA ASP A 190 -7.77 -17.98 3.84
C ASP A 190 -6.61 -17.41 3.01
N THR A 191 -6.49 -17.87 1.76
CA THR A 191 -5.39 -17.49 0.85
C THR A 191 -5.36 -15.99 0.58
N ALA A 192 -6.51 -15.33 0.47
CA ALA A 192 -6.55 -13.90 0.19
C ALA A 192 -6.05 -13.10 1.39
N ALA A 193 -6.46 -13.48 2.61
CA ALA A 193 -5.96 -12.89 3.85
C ALA A 193 -4.47 -13.18 4.06
N GLN A 194 -3.97 -14.37 3.73
CA GLN A 194 -2.54 -14.69 3.76
C GLN A 194 -1.73 -13.78 2.83
N TYR A 195 -2.22 -13.54 1.61
CA TYR A 195 -1.59 -12.59 0.70
C TYR A 195 -1.65 -11.15 1.26
N GLN A 196 -2.79 -10.71 1.81
CA GLN A 196 -2.85 -9.39 2.45
C GLN A 196 -1.84 -9.28 3.60
N MET A 197 -1.72 -10.30 4.45
CA MET A 197 -0.71 -10.34 5.52
C MET A 197 0.71 -10.20 4.98
N ALA A 198 1.06 -10.95 3.94
CA ALA A 198 2.38 -10.84 3.30
C ALA A 198 2.65 -9.42 2.78
N LYS A 199 1.67 -8.81 2.10
CA LYS A 199 1.77 -7.44 1.57
C LYS A 199 1.93 -6.41 2.68
N ILE A 200 1.15 -6.52 3.76
CA ILE A 200 1.23 -5.63 4.93
C ILE A 200 2.60 -5.75 5.59
N LEU A 201 3.06 -6.96 5.88
CA LEU A 201 4.32 -7.20 6.58
C LEU A 201 5.53 -6.76 5.74
N ASN A 202 5.47 -6.94 4.41
CA ASN A 202 6.46 -6.40 3.49
C ASN A 202 6.53 -4.86 3.57
N ALA A 203 5.37 -4.18 3.59
CA ALA A 203 5.31 -2.73 3.76
C ALA A 203 5.84 -2.26 5.13
N LEU A 204 5.77 -3.13 6.15
CA LEU A 204 6.29 -2.88 7.50
C LEU A 204 7.72 -3.41 7.72
N TYR A 205 8.44 -3.83 6.67
CA TYR A 205 9.82 -4.35 6.73
C TYR A 205 9.98 -5.63 7.58
N ARG A 206 8.88 -6.31 7.89
CA ARG A 206 8.84 -7.61 8.57
C ARG A 206 8.96 -8.72 7.52
N TYR A 207 10.09 -8.70 6.81
CA TYR A 207 10.25 -9.44 5.57
C TYR A 207 10.27 -10.95 5.74
N ASP A 208 10.85 -11.47 6.82
CA ASP A 208 10.85 -12.88 7.19
C ASP A 208 9.42 -13.41 7.40
N GLU A 209 8.60 -12.63 8.12
CA GLU A 209 7.18 -12.94 8.28
C GLU A 209 6.40 -12.78 6.97
N ALA A 210 6.74 -11.77 6.16
CA ALA A 210 6.15 -11.57 4.85
C ALA A 210 6.40 -12.76 3.92
N ILE A 211 7.63 -13.29 3.89
CA ILE A 211 7.98 -14.53 3.16
C ILE A 211 7.12 -15.68 3.67
N SER A 212 7.04 -15.87 4.99
CA SER A 212 6.30 -16.98 5.59
C SER A 212 4.81 -16.99 5.20
N TRP A 213 4.18 -15.82 5.12
CA TRP A 213 2.80 -15.71 4.64
C TRP A 213 2.69 -15.81 3.12
N ALA A 214 3.63 -15.22 2.38
CA ALA A 214 3.63 -15.28 0.92
C ALA A 214 3.80 -16.71 0.41
N GLU A 215 4.63 -17.53 1.05
CA GLU A 215 4.84 -18.95 0.73
C GLU A 215 3.57 -19.78 0.88
N LYS A 216 2.72 -19.47 1.88
CA LYS A 216 1.43 -20.15 2.08
C LYS A 216 0.43 -19.81 0.98
N ALA A 217 0.38 -18.54 0.57
CA ALA A 217 -0.58 -18.08 -0.42
C ALA A 217 -0.14 -18.29 -1.88
N ALA A 218 1.17 -18.32 -2.15
CA ALA A 218 1.74 -18.37 -3.51
C ALA A 218 1.18 -19.49 -4.41
N PRO A 219 0.95 -20.74 -3.93
CA PRO A 219 0.38 -21.80 -4.76
C PRO A 219 -1.00 -21.49 -5.35
N ALA A 220 -1.76 -20.59 -4.73
CA ALA A 220 -3.13 -20.24 -5.12
C ALA A 220 -3.32 -18.73 -5.42
N SER A 221 -2.24 -17.94 -5.38
CA SER A 221 -2.29 -16.49 -5.64
C SER A 221 -1.11 -16.07 -6.52
N ALA A 222 -1.44 -15.57 -7.72
CA ALA A 222 -0.47 -15.02 -8.65
C ALA A 222 0.27 -13.81 -8.05
N ASP A 223 -0.47 -12.94 -7.36
CA ASP A 223 0.09 -11.76 -6.66
C ASP A 223 1.07 -12.17 -5.55
N SER A 224 0.72 -13.18 -4.76
CA SER A 224 1.60 -13.68 -3.70
C SER A 224 2.86 -14.35 -4.28
N SER A 225 2.72 -15.09 -5.38
CA SER A 225 3.88 -15.65 -6.11
C SER A 225 4.81 -14.55 -6.58
N PHE A 226 4.28 -13.46 -7.15
CA PHE A 226 5.09 -12.32 -7.60
C PHE A 226 5.79 -11.58 -6.44
N LEU A 227 5.08 -11.38 -5.32
CA LEU A 227 5.66 -10.78 -4.11
C LEU A 227 6.80 -11.63 -3.57
N LEU A 228 6.58 -12.95 -3.43
CA LEU A 228 7.59 -13.89 -2.96
C LEU A 228 8.83 -13.91 -3.86
N ALA A 229 8.62 -13.91 -5.19
CA ALA A 229 9.70 -13.80 -6.16
C ALA A 229 10.54 -12.54 -5.95
N THR A 230 9.89 -11.41 -5.69
CA THR A 230 10.54 -10.12 -5.47
C THR A 230 11.36 -10.10 -4.18
N LEU A 231 10.85 -10.70 -3.09
CA LEU A 231 11.57 -10.83 -1.83
C LEU A 231 12.85 -11.66 -2.00
N TYR A 232 12.77 -12.80 -2.71
CA TYR A 232 13.93 -13.62 -3.04
C TYR A 232 14.91 -12.91 -3.98
N ALA A 233 14.42 -12.19 -5.00
CA ALA A 233 15.26 -11.47 -5.94
C ALA A 233 16.07 -10.35 -5.28
N ARG A 234 15.53 -9.74 -4.22
CA ARG A 234 16.17 -8.64 -3.48
C ARG A 234 16.93 -9.10 -2.23
N GLY A 235 16.74 -10.35 -1.79
CA GLY A 235 17.27 -10.80 -0.49
C GLY A 235 16.66 -10.03 0.68
N GLN A 236 15.38 -9.70 0.61
CA GLN A 236 14.67 -9.02 1.70
C GLN A 236 14.12 -10.07 2.67
N GLY A 237 14.60 -10.08 3.91
CA GLY A 237 14.23 -11.08 4.92
C GLY A 237 14.89 -12.46 4.75
N THR A 238 15.76 -12.60 3.74
CA THR A 238 16.49 -13.83 3.42
C THR A 238 17.71 -13.51 2.56
N SER A 239 18.60 -14.46 2.31
CA SER A 239 19.66 -14.27 1.31
C SER A 239 19.07 -14.19 -0.10
N GLN A 240 19.66 -13.37 -0.96
CA GLN A 240 19.24 -13.29 -2.37
C GLN A 240 19.32 -14.67 -3.03
N ASP A 241 18.23 -15.09 -3.67
CA ASP A 241 18.12 -16.36 -4.38
C ASP A 241 17.40 -16.15 -5.72
N LEU A 242 18.19 -15.91 -6.77
CA LEU A 242 17.66 -15.66 -8.11
C LEU A 242 17.00 -16.89 -8.72
N ASN A 243 17.35 -18.12 -8.29
CA ASN A 243 16.73 -19.33 -8.80
C ASN A 243 15.31 -19.47 -8.27
N LYS A 244 15.12 -19.28 -6.95
CA LYS A 244 13.77 -19.21 -6.35
C LYS A 244 12.96 -18.04 -6.89
N ALA A 245 13.58 -16.89 -7.08
CA ALA A 245 12.91 -15.74 -7.68
C ALA A 245 12.38 -16.05 -9.08
N ASN A 246 13.23 -16.60 -9.97
CA ASN A 246 12.82 -16.97 -11.33
C ASN A 246 11.69 -18.02 -11.31
N TYR A 247 11.77 -19.02 -10.43
CA TYR A 247 10.72 -20.03 -10.27
C TYR A 247 9.36 -19.40 -9.93
N TRP A 248 9.32 -18.51 -8.93
CA TRP A 248 8.08 -17.88 -8.50
C TRP A 248 7.57 -16.81 -9.47
N TYR A 249 8.46 -16.08 -10.17
CA TYR A 249 8.05 -15.21 -11.27
C TYR A 249 7.40 -16.01 -12.41
N GLN A 250 7.95 -17.17 -12.75
CA GLN A 250 7.36 -18.05 -13.75
C GLN A 250 5.98 -18.53 -13.31
N LYS A 251 5.82 -18.95 -12.06
CA LYS A 251 4.50 -19.36 -11.52
C LYS A 251 3.48 -18.22 -11.50
N ALA A 252 3.90 -17.01 -11.15
CA ALA A 252 3.05 -15.83 -11.22
C ALA A 252 2.60 -15.54 -12.66
N ALA A 253 3.51 -15.62 -13.64
CA ALA A 253 3.20 -15.40 -15.05
C ALA A 253 2.29 -16.48 -15.64
N GLU A 254 2.54 -17.76 -15.33
CA GLU A 254 1.67 -18.88 -15.69
C GLU A 254 0.25 -18.71 -15.15
N SER A 255 0.11 -18.03 -14.00
CA SER A 255 -1.17 -17.72 -13.35
C SER A 255 -1.75 -16.37 -13.77
N GLY A 256 -1.17 -15.70 -14.78
CA GLY A 256 -1.71 -14.48 -15.36
C GLY A 256 -1.28 -13.16 -14.72
N HIS A 257 -0.26 -13.15 -13.85
CA HIS A 257 0.22 -11.90 -13.23
C HIS A 257 0.85 -10.97 -14.28
N PRO A 258 0.31 -9.76 -14.53
CA PRO A 258 0.73 -8.91 -15.64
C PRO A 258 2.21 -8.51 -15.59
N GLU A 259 2.70 -8.10 -14.43
CA GLU A 259 4.08 -7.67 -14.23
C GLU A 259 5.07 -8.82 -14.38
N ALA A 260 4.68 -10.03 -13.97
CA ALA A 260 5.51 -11.23 -14.14
C ALA A 260 5.64 -11.60 -15.62
N ILE A 261 4.52 -11.57 -16.36
CA ILE A 261 4.51 -11.81 -17.81
C ILE A 261 5.43 -10.82 -18.51
N LYS A 262 5.25 -9.52 -18.25
CA LYS A 262 6.08 -8.45 -18.84
C LYS A 262 7.57 -8.63 -18.49
N LEU A 263 7.89 -9.01 -17.25
CA LEU A 263 9.27 -9.24 -16.82
C LEU A 263 9.92 -10.38 -17.59
N LEU A 264 9.19 -11.49 -17.80
CA LEU A 264 9.70 -12.64 -18.55
C LEU A 264 9.79 -12.39 -20.06
N GLU A 265 8.84 -11.66 -20.64
CA GLU A 265 8.90 -11.22 -22.05
C GLU A 265 10.12 -10.33 -22.32
N LYS A 266 10.39 -9.38 -21.41
CA LYS A 266 11.60 -8.54 -21.49
C LYS A 266 12.88 -9.39 -21.42
N LYS A 267 12.93 -10.37 -20.52
CA LYS A 267 14.08 -11.26 -20.38
C LYS A 267 14.32 -12.10 -21.65
N ALA A 268 13.24 -12.61 -22.24
CA ALA A 268 13.31 -13.38 -23.48
C ALA A 268 13.79 -12.54 -24.67
N THR A 269 13.41 -11.26 -24.75
CA THR A 269 13.85 -10.36 -25.83
C THR A 269 15.29 -9.88 -25.66
N THR A 270 15.83 -9.81 -24.44
CA THR A 270 17.24 -9.50 -24.19
C THR A 270 18.22 -10.64 -24.48
N GLU A 271 17.75 -11.89 -24.52
CA GLU A 271 18.58 -13.05 -24.90
C GLU A 271 18.61 -13.30 -26.42
N VAL A 272 17.80 -12.56 -27.19
CA VAL A 272 17.71 -12.67 -28.66
C VAL A 272 18.36 -11.44 -29.30
N ILE A 273 19.66 -11.27 -29.10
CA ILE A 273 20.51 -10.44 -29.97
C ILE A 273 21.76 -11.26 -30.32
N PRO A 274 21.85 -11.83 -31.54
CA PRO A 274 23.07 -12.46 -32.04
C PRO A 274 24.18 -11.44 -32.35
#